data_AF-A0A7W4LP35-F1
#
_entry.id   AF-A0A7W4LP35-F1
#
_cell.length_a   1.000
_cell.length_b   1.000
_cell.length_c   1.000
_cell.angle_alpha   90.00
_cell.angle_beta   90.00
_cell.angle_gamma   90.00
#
_symmetry.space_group_name_H-M   'P 1'
#
loop_
_entity.id
_entity.type
_entity.pdbx_description
1 polymer ?
#
loop_
_entity_poly.entity_id
_entity_poly.type
_entity_poly.pdbx_seq_one_letter_code
_entity_poly.pdbx_strand_id
1 'polypeptide(L)'
;MQALSKTAALLFTLVSPFCVQAASTVKSCSAVNKPGYVITKVISSSSACSGNSQYTFTLLAGESRLDTCVLATPAGWVNNKQSSYNGTGNCGTSSGTPKQIWQITNTRDQIKLNSCTRTLPTGWVVTRVTNYSGNGDCGQASGAPRQIFEAQSTAGQKQMNACVGSVLPAGWQVGSTSSNSICGSSSGSLWKILNTNSLTKTALHRYYSQKTGDNLYTVKRDDTSLAKYGYSYDAIIAYVPSTNLFGTSAFHRYFKAATSDSLYTTTRDDAANTASGYAYSSIAAYLYTAKVTGSVPLHRYWNPTNKHHLYTTQYFTNGAYGFQYEKIEGYLYSKP
;
A
#
# COMPACT_ATOMS: atom_id res chain seq x y z
N MET A 1 35.67 -23.07 -61.74
CA MET A 1 36.49 -23.95 -60.88
C MET A 1 36.20 -23.59 -59.44
N GLN A 2 35.91 -24.63 -58.66
CA GLN A 2 35.97 -24.74 -57.20
C GLN A 2 35.03 -23.87 -56.35
N ALA A 3 34.06 -24.61 -55.80
CA ALA A 3 33.29 -24.35 -54.60
C ALA A 3 34.18 -24.01 -53.39
N LEU A 4 33.59 -23.37 -52.38
CA LEU A 4 33.71 -23.82 -50.99
C LEU A 4 32.59 -23.20 -50.14
N SER A 5 31.65 -24.07 -49.80
CA SER A 5 30.71 -23.99 -48.68
C SER A 5 31.42 -23.57 -47.39
N LYS A 6 30.89 -22.57 -46.70
CA LYS A 6 31.17 -22.35 -45.26
C LYS A 6 29.89 -22.62 -44.47
N THR A 7 29.79 -23.85 -44.01
CA THR A 7 29.00 -24.32 -42.88
C THR A 7 29.29 -23.45 -41.66
N ALA A 8 28.31 -22.66 -41.20
CA ALA A 8 28.34 -22.06 -39.87
C ALA A 8 28.01 -23.16 -38.87
N ALA A 9 29.02 -23.56 -38.09
CA ALA A 9 28.86 -24.50 -36.99
C ALA A 9 27.92 -23.90 -35.93
N LEU A 10 26.79 -24.57 -35.74
CA LEU A 10 25.85 -24.33 -34.65
C LEU A 10 26.57 -24.65 -33.34
N LEU A 11 26.97 -23.62 -32.58
CA LEU A 11 27.47 -23.79 -31.22
C LEU A 11 26.28 -24.20 -30.33
N PHE A 12 26.11 -25.52 -30.14
CA PHE A 12 25.30 -26.06 -29.06
C PHE A 12 26.00 -25.74 -27.74
N THR A 13 25.55 -24.71 -27.03
CA THR A 13 25.86 -24.53 -25.60
C THR A 13 25.17 -25.64 -24.82
N LEU A 14 25.93 -26.69 -24.53
CA LEU A 14 25.56 -27.74 -23.59
C LEU A 14 25.80 -27.26 -22.16
N VAL A 15 24.66 -27.11 -21.45
CA VAL A 15 24.41 -27.41 -20.02
C VAL A 15 25.12 -26.55 -18.96
N SER A 16 24.35 -25.74 -18.22
CA SER A 16 24.53 -25.70 -16.76
C SER A 16 23.66 -26.79 -16.17
N PRO A 17 24.22 -27.83 -15.53
CA PRO A 17 23.42 -28.75 -14.76
C PRO A 17 22.91 -27.92 -13.59
N PHE A 18 21.59 -27.86 -13.39
CA PHE A 18 21.06 -27.46 -12.10
C PHE A 18 21.66 -28.42 -11.09
N CYS A 19 22.73 -27.99 -10.42
CA CYS A 19 23.18 -28.62 -9.20
C CYS A 19 22.06 -28.34 -8.21
N VAL A 20 21.15 -29.31 -8.05
CA VAL A 20 20.18 -29.30 -6.95
C VAL A 20 21.02 -29.48 -5.70
N GLN A 21 21.50 -28.38 -5.15
CA GLN A 21 22.21 -28.39 -3.89
C GLN A 21 21.20 -28.90 -2.86
N ALA A 22 21.52 -30.00 -2.19
CA ALA A 22 20.64 -30.55 -1.17
C ALA A 22 20.34 -29.47 -0.13
N ALA A 23 19.07 -29.32 0.22
CA ALA A 23 18.62 -28.33 1.19
C ALA A 23 19.47 -28.44 2.47
N SER A 24 20.07 -27.33 2.89
CA SER A 24 20.94 -27.34 4.08
C SER A 24 20.09 -27.53 5.33
N THR A 25 20.34 -28.60 6.10
CA THR A 25 19.56 -28.92 7.29
C THR A 25 20.38 -28.96 8.57
N VAL A 26 19.73 -28.64 9.70
CA VAL A 26 20.29 -28.74 11.05
C VAL A 26 19.30 -29.47 11.96
N LYS A 27 19.80 -30.35 12.82
CA LYS A 27 18.97 -31.06 13.81
C LYS A 27 19.08 -30.42 15.19
N SER A 28 18.03 -30.51 15.99
CA SER A 28 17.99 -30.02 17.37
C SER A 28 17.03 -30.87 18.21
N CYS A 29 17.29 -30.99 19.50
CA CYS A 29 16.37 -31.61 20.46
C CYS A 29 15.40 -30.61 21.10
N SER A 30 15.38 -29.36 20.61
CA SER A 30 14.44 -28.32 21.04
C SER A 30 13.85 -27.58 19.83
N ALA A 31 12.58 -27.19 19.95
CA ALA A 31 11.80 -26.50 18.93
C ALA A 31 12.12 -25.00 18.79
N VAL A 32 13.28 -24.54 19.30
CA VAL A 32 13.64 -23.12 19.31
C VAL A 32 13.62 -22.56 17.89
N ASN A 33 12.97 -21.41 17.73
CA ASN A 33 12.96 -20.68 16.47
C ASN A 33 14.41 -20.34 16.04
N LYS A 34 14.77 -20.70 14.81
CA LYS A 34 16.06 -20.34 14.20
C LYS A 34 15.82 -19.38 13.04
N PRO A 35 16.27 -18.11 13.15
CA PRO A 35 16.18 -17.17 12.04
C PRO A 35 16.77 -17.74 10.76
N GLY A 36 16.05 -17.62 9.65
CA GLY A 36 16.46 -18.15 8.35
C GLY A 36 16.18 -19.65 8.13
N TYR A 37 15.55 -20.34 9.09
CA TYR A 37 15.18 -21.75 8.98
C TYR A 37 13.70 -21.98 9.27
N VAL A 38 13.18 -23.13 8.83
CA VAL A 38 11.85 -23.65 9.20
C VAL A 38 11.92 -25.12 9.60
N ILE A 39 11.00 -25.55 10.47
CA ILE A 39 10.94 -26.95 10.91
C ILE A 39 10.23 -27.77 9.83
N THR A 40 10.96 -28.63 9.14
CA THR A 40 10.44 -29.46 8.04
C THR A 40 10.21 -30.91 8.46
N LYS A 41 10.82 -31.33 9.58
CA LYS A 41 10.62 -32.67 10.15
C LYS A 41 10.67 -32.67 11.67
N VAL A 42 9.83 -33.50 12.28
CA VAL A 42 9.79 -33.81 13.71
C VAL A 42 9.75 -35.32 13.87
N ILE A 43 10.69 -35.87 14.64
CA ILE A 43 10.68 -37.27 15.07
C ILE A 43 10.26 -37.26 16.53
N SER A 44 9.06 -37.77 16.84
CA SER A 44 8.43 -37.62 18.16
C SER A 44 9.18 -38.31 19.31
N SER A 45 9.86 -39.43 19.02
CA SER A 45 10.75 -40.12 19.96
C SER A 45 12.05 -40.49 19.26
N SER A 46 13.11 -39.74 19.54
CA SER A 46 14.42 -39.93 18.90
C SER A 46 15.46 -40.37 19.92
N SER A 47 16.18 -41.45 19.62
CA SER A 47 17.32 -41.91 20.44
C SER A 47 18.43 -40.86 20.51
N ALA A 48 18.63 -40.08 19.44
CA ALA A 48 19.58 -38.98 19.41
C ALA A 48 19.20 -37.80 20.33
N CYS A 49 17.98 -37.79 20.86
CA CYS A 49 17.48 -36.80 21.82
C CYS A 49 17.00 -37.46 23.13
N SER A 50 17.55 -38.62 23.48
CA SER A 50 17.22 -39.35 24.72
C SER A 50 15.72 -39.65 24.86
N GLY A 51 15.08 -40.03 23.75
CA GLY A 51 13.64 -40.34 23.70
C GLY A 51 12.74 -39.12 23.50
N ASN A 52 13.28 -37.89 23.56
CA ASN A 52 12.54 -36.66 23.27
C ASN A 52 12.38 -36.43 21.75
N SER A 53 11.60 -35.40 21.42
CA SER A 53 11.41 -34.98 20.03
C SER A 53 12.67 -34.39 19.41
N GLN A 54 13.00 -34.86 18.21
CA GLN A 54 14.06 -34.29 17.38
C GLN A 54 13.46 -33.48 16.22
N TYR A 55 13.95 -32.26 16.04
CA TYR A 55 13.50 -31.31 15.03
C TYR A 55 14.56 -31.17 13.94
N THR A 56 14.14 -31.21 12.68
CA THR A 56 14.98 -30.88 11.52
C THR A 56 14.58 -29.51 10.99
N PHE A 57 15.55 -28.61 10.96
CA PHE A 57 15.45 -27.26 10.45
C PHE A 57 16.04 -27.21 9.05
N THR A 58 15.29 -26.73 8.06
CA THR A 58 15.78 -26.50 6.70
C THR A 58 16.05 -25.02 6.49
N LEU A 59 17.22 -24.69 5.95
CA LEU A 59 17.62 -23.32 5.60
C LEU A 59 16.72 -22.80 4.46
N LEU A 60 16.22 -21.57 4.61
CA LEU A 60 15.33 -20.95 3.60
C LEU A 60 16.09 -20.44 2.38
N ALA A 61 17.38 -20.12 2.51
CA ALA A 61 18.18 -19.61 1.41
C ALA A 61 18.35 -20.67 0.32
N GLY A 62 18.12 -20.28 -0.94
CA GLY A 62 18.14 -21.19 -2.10
C GLY A 62 16.81 -21.92 -2.36
N GLU A 63 15.91 -21.96 -1.39
CA GLU A 63 14.66 -22.71 -1.51
C GLU A 63 13.53 -21.88 -2.14
N SER A 64 12.74 -22.52 -3.00
CA SER A 64 11.56 -21.92 -3.65
C SER A 64 10.24 -22.39 -3.02
N ARG A 65 10.22 -23.60 -2.45
CA ARG A 65 9.04 -24.21 -1.81
C ARG A 65 9.47 -25.20 -0.75
N LEU A 66 8.80 -25.19 0.40
CA LEU A 66 9.05 -26.14 1.51
C LEU A 66 7.74 -26.57 2.16
N ASP A 67 7.71 -27.78 2.69
CA ASP A 67 6.67 -28.22 3.63
C ASP A 67 7.20 -28.05 5.06
N THR A 68 6.44 -27.36 5.91
CA THR A 68 6.80 -27.02 7.29
C THR A 68 5.75 -27.54 8.27
N CYS A 69 6.22 -27.89 9.46
CA CYS A 69 5.42 -28.39 10.56
C CYS A 69 4.80 -27.30 11.44
N VAL A 70 5.08 -26.03 11.12
CA VAL A 70 4.57 -24.86 11.84
C VAL A 70 3.88 -23.89 10.88
N LEU A 71 2.83 -23.23 11.35
CA LEU A 71 2.08 -22.24 10.58
C LEU A 71 2.89 -20.94 10.35
N ALA A 72 3.84 -20.63 11.24
CA ALA A 72 4.65 -19.43 11.16
C ALA A 72 5.32 -19.30 9.78
N THR A 73 4.97 -18.24 9.06
CA THR A 73 5.45 -18.01 7.69
C THR A 73 6.63 -17.02 7.72
N PRO A 74 7.82 -17.39 7.21
CA PRO A 74 8.98 -16.50 7.19
C PRO A 74 8.77 -15.26 6.32
N ALA A 75 9.58 -14.22 6.57
CA ALA A 75 9.60 -13.03 5.71
C ALA A 75 9.98 -13.40 4.28
N GLY A 76 9.23 -12.89 3.30
CA GLY A 76 9.42 -13.23 1.88
C GLY A 76 8.81 -14.57 1.47
N TRP A 77 8.01 -15.20 2.34
CA TRP A 77 7.30 -16.44 2.04
C TRP A 77 5.80 -16.28 2.29
N VAL A 78 5.02 -17.18 1.71
CA VAL A 78 3.57 -17.28 1.90
C VAL A 78 3.19 -18.71 2.16
N ASN A 79 2.25 -18.93 3.07
CA ASN A 79 1.61 -20.23 3.26
C ASN A 79 0.52 -20.40 2.20
N ASN A 80 0.70 -21.35 1.29
CA ASN A 80 -0.22 -21.55 0.17
C ASN A 80 -0.96 -22.89 0.24
N LYS A 81 -0.62 -23.76 1.19
CA LYS A 81 -1.36 -25.01 1.39
C LYS A 81 -1.30 -25.50 2.84
N GLN A 82 -2.40 -26.06 3.30
CA GLN A 82 -2.54 -26.80 4.55
C GLN A 82 -3.02 -28.21 4.23
N SER A 83 -2.27 -29.22 4.65
CA SER A 83 -2.65 -30.63 4.56
C SER A 83 -2.68 -31.25 5.95
N SER A 84 -3.56 -32.21 6.17
CA SER A 84 -3.65 -32.96 7.42
C SER A 84 -3.36 -34.44 7.21
N TYR A 85 -2.81 -35.10 8.23
CA TYR A 85 -2.63 -36.54 8.22
C TYR A 85 -2.90 -37.15 9.59
N ASN A 86 -3.31 -38.43 9.55
CA ASN A 86 -3.40 -39.32 10.71
C ASN A 86 -2.30 -40.39 10.58
N GLY A 87 -1.71 -40.78 11.71
CA GLY A 87 -0.56 -41.70 11.77
C GLY A 87 0.77 -40.97 11.85
N THR A 88 1.78 -41.50 11.17
CA THR A 88 3.16 -40.99 11.20
C THR A 88 3.47 -40.24 9.90
N GLY A 89 4.10 -39.09 10.03
CA GLY A 89 4.53 -38.27 8.90
C GLY A 89 5.75 -37.43 9.24
N ASN A 90 6.13 -36.55 8.32
CA ASN A 90 7.30 -35.69 8.52
C ASN A 90 7.15 -34.81 9.77
N CYS A 91 5.94 -34.41 10.14
CA CYS A 91 5.70 -33.56 11.31
C CYS A 91 5.41 -34.33 12.61
N GLY A 92 5.91 -35.57 12.68
CA GLY A 92 5.80 -36.46 13.84
C GLY A 92 4.62 -37.43 13.73
N THR A 93 4.32 -38.07 14.85
CA THR A 93 3.21 -39.01 14.97
C THR A 93 1.96 -38.30 15.52
N SER A 94 0.79 -38.63 15.00
CA SER A 94 -0.50 -38.16 15.52
C SER A 94 -1.12 -39.20 16.46
N SER A 95 -1.44 -38.82 17.69
CA SER A 95 -2.33 -39.58 18.59
C SER A 95 -3.53 -38.71 18.95
N GLY A 96 -4.71 -39.05 18.43
CA GLY A 96 -5.98 -38.39 18.77
C GLY A 96 -6.33 -37.12 17.97
N THR A 97 -5.36 -36.34 17.48
CA THR A 97 -5.62 -35.14 16.66
C THR A 97 -4.78 -35.14 15.38
N PRO A 98 -5.38 -34.94 14.18
CA PRO A 98 -4.64 -34.89 12.92
C PRO A 98 -3.54 -33.82 12.95
N LYS A 99 -2.33 -34.18 12.53
CA LYS A 99 -1.21 -33.24 12.40
C LYS A 99 -1.35 -32.42 11.13
N GLN A 100 -0.88 -31.19 11.16
CA GLN A 100 -0.93 -30.25 10.02
C GLN A 100 0.45 -30.10 9.40
N ILE A 101 0.48 -30.09 8.08
CA ILE A 101 1.64 -29.76 7.25
C ILE A 101 1.25 -28.51 6.46
N TRP A 102 2.13 -27.52 6.47
CA TRP A 102 1.93 -26.27 5.76
C TRP A 102 2.94 -26.18 4.63
N GLN A 103 2.48 -25.98 3.41
CA GLN A 103 3.37 -25.65 2.31
C GLN A 103 3.59 -24.14 2.31
N ILE A 104 4.85 -23.74 2.23
CA ILE A 104 5.26 -22.36 2.04
C ILE A 104 5.96 -22.20 0.70
N THR A 105 5.70 -21.08 0.03
CA THR A 105 6.33 -20.71 -1.25
C THR A 105 7.06 -19.38 -1.11
N ASN A 106 8.25 -19.29 -1.70
CA ASN A 106 9.07 -18.09 -1.70
C ASN A 106 8.54 -17.08 -2.73
N THR A 107 8.52 -15.78 -2.39
CA THR A 107 8.01 -14.74 -3.29
C THR A 107 9.04 -14.20 -4.30
N ARG A 108 10.33 -14.55 -4.16
CA ARG A 108 11.45 -13.97 -4.94
C ARG A 108 11.21 -13.93 -6.46
N ASP A 109 10.62 -15.00 -7.00
CA ASP A 109 10.42 -15.16 -8.45
C ASP A 109 8.94 -15.27 -8.82
N GLN A 110 8.08 -14.81 -7.91
CA GLN A 110 6.63 -14.85 -8.09
C GLN A 110 6.12 -13.45 -8.41
N ILE A 111 5.16 -13.37 -9.33
CA ILE A 111 4.36 -12.16 -9.55
C ILE A 111 2.92 -12.32 -9.05
N LYS A 112 2.45 -13.57 -8.94
CA LYS A 112 1.15 -13.97 -8.44
C LYS A 112 1.28 -15.30 -7.69
N LEU A 113 0.47 -15.49 -6.66
CA LEU A 113 0.40 -16.73 -5.89
C LEU A 113 -0.90 -16.80 -5.09
N ASN A 114 -1.21 -17.98 -4.55
CA ASN A 114 -2.28 -18.15 -3.57
C ASN A 114 -1.70 -18.14 -2.16
N SER A 115 -2.44 -17.59 -1.21
CA SER A 115 -2.12 -17.60 0.21
C SER A 115 -3.34 -18.07 1.01
N CYS A 116 -3.08 -18.82 2.07
CA CYS A 116 -4.06 -19.24 3.07
C CYS A 116 -4.23 -18.23 4.20
N THR A 117 -3.38 -17.20 4.24
CA THR A 117 -3.48 -16.09 5.18
C THR A 117 -3.56 -14.77 4.43
N ARG A 118 -4.30 -13.83 5.01
CA ARG A 118 -4.41 -12.48 4.47
C ARG A 118 -3.15 -11.64 4.66
N THR A 119 -2.33 -11.98 5.66
CA THR A 119 -1.03 -11.35 5.90
C THR A 119 -0.06 -11.80 4.81
N LEU A 120 0.45 -10.84 4.05
CA LEU A 120 1.36 -11.06 2.92
C LEU A 120 2.71 -10.35 3.17
N PRO A 121 3.80 -10.81 2.54
CA PRO A 121 5.07 -10.09 2.53
C PRO A 121 4.94 -8.67 1.97
N THR A 122 5.85 -7.79 2.37
CA THR A 122 5.93 -6.41 1.85
C THR A 122 5.99 -6.43 0.32
N GLY A 123 5.25 -5.51 -0.31
CA GLY A 123 5.19 -5.41 -1.76
C GLY A 123 4.09 -6.28 -2.40
N TRP A 124 3.27 -6.98 -1.63
CA TRP A 124 2.17 -7.80 -2.14
C TRP A 124 0.82 -7.33 -1.60
N VAL A 125 -0.24 -7.52 -2.38
CA VAL A 125 -1.62 -7.24 -1.98
C VAL A 125 -2.54 -8.39 -2.38
N VAL A 126 -3.67 -8.52 -1.69
CA VAL A 126 -4.71 -9.48 -2.06
C VAL A 126 -5.54 -8.91 -3.20
N THR A 127 -5.67 -9.63 -4.31
CA THR A 127 -6.46 -9.22 -5.49
C THR A 127 -7.78 -9.96 -5.60
N ARG A 128 -7.90 -11.14 -4.97
CA ARG A 128 -9.15 -11.91 -4.85
C ARG A 128 -9.21 -12.60 -3.49
N VAL A 129 -10.42 -12.73 -2.96
CA VAL A 129 -10.74 -13.64 -1.86
C VAL A 129 -11.76 -14.65 -2.36
N THR A 130 -11.40 -15.93 -2.36
CA THR A 130 -12.30 -17.03 -2.73
C THR A 130 -12.69 -17.79 -1.47
N ASN A 131 -13.99 -17.79 -1.16
CA ASN A 131 -14.53 -18.62 -0.10
C ASN A 131 -14.87 -20.00 -0.64
N TYR A 132 -14.58 -21.04 0.13
CA TYR A 132 -14.97 -22.41 -0.22
C TYR A 132 -15.47 -23.19 1.00
N SER A 133 -16.35 -24.16 0.74
CA SER A 133 -16.78 -25.18 1.69
C SER A 133 -16.09 -26.51 1.37
N GLY A 134 -15.93 -27.38 2.37
CA GLY A 134 -15.25 -28.66 2.20
C GLY A 134 -13.74 -28.55 2.15
N ASN A 135 -13.09 -29.36 1.31
CA ASN A 135 -11.64 -29.47 1.23
C ASN A 135 -11.09 -28.54 0.15
N GLY A 136 -9.97 -27.89 0.46
CA GLY A 136 -9.23 -27.06 -0.49
C GLY A 136 -7.78 -26.92 -0.05
N ASP A 137 -7.00 -26.18 -0.82
CA ASP A 137 -5.57 -26.02 -0.54
C ASP A 137 -5.33 -25.42 0.84
N CYS A 138 -6.20 -24.54 1.33
CA CYS A 138 -6.03 -23.94 2.65
C CYS A 138 -6.65 -24.75 3.80
N GLY A 139 -6.81 -26.06 3.60
CA GLY A 139 -7.33 -27.01 4.59
C GLY A 139 -8.84 -27.23 4.47
N GLN A 140 -9.39 -27.98 5.42
CA GLN A 140 -10.81 -28.33 5.45
C GLN A 140 -11.64 -27.27 6.18
N ALA A 141 -12.71 -26.80 5.55
CA ALA A 141 -13.71 -25.92 6.13
C ALA A 141 -14.76 -26.73 6.91
N SER A 142 -14.65 -26.79 8.23
CA SER A 142 -15.69 -27.34 9.13
C SER A 142 -16.44 -26.20 9.82
N GLY A 143 -17.64 -25.86 9.31
CA GLY A 143 -18.48 -24.78 9.85
C GLY A 143 -18.38 -23.49 9.05
N ALA A 144 -17.33 -22.69 9.25
CA ALA A 144 -17.10 -21.44 8.51
C ALA A 144 -16.38 -21.70 7.17
N PRO A 145 -16.73 -20.98 6.08
CA PRO A 145 -16.02 -21.10 4.81
C PRO A 145 -14.55 -20.69 4.98
N ARG A 146 -13.64 -21.48 4.41
CA ARG A 146 -12.22 -21.11 4.35
C ARG A 146 -11.97 -20.19 3.16
N GLN A 147 -10.88 -19.44 3.25
CA GLN A 147 -10.53 -18.41 2.28
C GLN A 147 -9.21 -18.76 1.59
N ILE A 148 -9.19 -18.58 0.28
CA ILE A 148 -7.97 -18.49 -0.51
C ILE A 148 -7.80 -17.03 -0.90
N PHE A 149 -6.63 -16.48 -0.63
CA PHE A 149 -6.25 -15.12 -0.98
C PHE A 149 -5.34 -15.18 -2.21
N GLU A 150 -5.85 -14.80 -3.39
CA GLU A 150 -4.96 -14.57 -4.53
C GLU A 150 -4.18 -13.30 -4.25
N ALA A 151 -2.85 -13.39 -4.26
CA ALA A 151 -1.95 -12.28 -4.03
C ALA A 151 -1.18 -11.93 -5.29
N GLN A 152 -0.92 -10.64 -5.49
CA GLN A 152 -0.13 -10.14 -6.61
C GLN A 152 0.94 -9.16 -6.12
N SER A 153 2.12 -9.24 -6.72
CA SER A 153 3.22 -8.32 -6.48
C SER A 153 2.92 -6.94 -7.05
N THR A 154 3.23 -5.91 -6.27
CA THR A 154 3.16 -4.49 -6.66
C THR A 154 4.36 -4.03 -7.48
N ALA A 155 5.41 -4.85 -7.60
CA ALA A 155 6.61 -4.49 -8.35
C ALA A 155 6.30 -4.18 -9.82
N GLY A 156 6.80 -3.04 -10.31
CA GLY A 156 6.59 -2.58 -11.68
C GLY A 156 5.19 -2.07 -12.01
N GLN A 157 4.25 -2.09 -11.05
CA GLN A 157 2.87 -1.67 -11.28
C GLN A 157 2.69 -0.17 -10.97
N LYS A 158 1.90 0.51 -11.82
CA LYS A 158 1.49 1.92 -11.60
C LYS A 158 0.14 2.03 -10.89
N GLN A 159 -0.74 1.07 -11.13
CA GLN A 159 -2.05 0.93 -10.54
C GLN A 159 -2.43 -0.55 -10.51
N MET A 160 -3.28 -0.95 -9.56
CA MET A 160 -3.85 -2.29 -9.52
C MET A 160 -5.12 -2.33 -8.66
N ASN A 161 -5.85 -3.44 -8.73
CA ASN A 161 -6.96 -3.68 -7.83
C ASN A 161 -6.47 -4.45 -6.59
N ALA A 162 -6.99 -4.09 -5.42
CA ALA A 162 -6.72 -4.79 -4.17
C ALA A 162 -7.99 -4.92 -3.34
N CYS A 163 -8.18 -6.06 -2.70
CA CYS A 163 -9.31 -6.28 -1.81
C CYS A 163 -9.16 -5.48 -0.51
N VAL A 164 -10.25 -4.85 -0.07
CA VAL A 164 -10.30 -4.12 1.20
C VAL A 164 -9.86 -5.00 2.35
N GLY A 165 -8.95 -4.47 3.18
CA GLY A 165 -8.24 -5.20 4.24
C GLY A 165 -6.88 -5.73 3.80
N SER A 166 -6.43 -5.47 2.58
CA SER A 166 -5.01 -5.66 2.21
C SER A 166 -4.16 -4.58 2.87
N VAL A 167 -2.99 -4.94 3.39
CA VAL A 167 -2.00 -3.96 3.81
C VAL A 167 -1.35 -3.37 2.55
N LEU A 168 -1.42 -2.05 2.36
CA LEU A 168 -0.82 -1.40 1.20
C LEU A 168 0.70 -1.23 1.41
N PRO A 169 1.54 -1.61 0.44
CA PRO A 169 2.97 -1.34 0.52
C PRO A 169 3.29 0.16 0.56
N ALA A 170 4.47 0.51 1.08
CA ALA A 170 4.95 1.88 1.02
C ALA A 170 4.97 2.40 -0.43
N GLY A 171 4.56 3.65 -0.63
CA GLY A 171 4.41 4.25 -1.97
C GLY A 171 3.14 3.84 -2.71
N TRP A 172 2.17 3.20 -2.04
CA TRP A 172 0.84 2.91 -2.59
C TRP A 172 -0.26 3.54 -1.74
N GLN A 173 -1.37 3.90 -2.39
CA GLN A 173 -2.56 4.41 -1.72
C GLN A 173 -3.84 4.01 -2.44
N VAL A 174 -4.98 4.10 -1.76
CA VAL A 174 -6.30 3.92 -2.37
C VAL A 174 -6.64 5.14 -3.24
N GLY A 175 -6.94 4.92 -4.51
CA GLY A 175 -7.42 5.94 -5.45
C GLY A 175 -8.94 5.99 -5.54
N SER A 176 -9.60 4.83 -5.56
CA SER A 176 -11.06 4.73 -5.50
C SER A 176 -11.50 3.41 -4.86
N THR A 177 -12.76 3.35 -4.45
CA THR A 177 -13.41 2.13 -3.93
C THR A 177 -14.63 1.79 -4.78
N SER A 178 -14.92 0.51 -4.93
CA SER A 178 -16.09 0.00 -5.65
C SER A 178 -16.59 -1.28 -4.99
N SER A 179 -17.87 -1.60 -5.13
CA SER A 179 -18.41 -2.88 -4.71
C SER A 179 -18.16 -3.93 -5.80
N ASN A 180 -17.49 -5.02 -5.45
CA ASN A 180 -17.18 -6.12 -6.33
C ASN A 180 -17.04 -7.44 -5.56
N SER A 181 -17.65 -8.50 -6.09
CA SER A 181 -17.68 -9.80 -5.41
C SER A 181 -16.36 -10.57 -5.40
N ILE A 182 -15.35 -10.12 -6.15
CA ILE A 182 -14.01 -10.71 -6.18
C ILE A 182 -13.34 -10.73 -4.80
N CYS A 183 -13.81 -9.93 -3.84
CA CYS A 183 -13.25 -9.85 -2.50
C CYS A 183 -14.01 -10.64 -1.43
N GLY A 184 -14.65 -11.75 -1.83
CA GLY A 184 -15.13 -12.76 -0.90
C GLY A 184 -16.56 -12.56 -0.37
N SER A 185 -17.35 -11.66 -0.91
CA SER A 185 -18.80 -11.61 -0.64
C SER A 185 -19.52 -10.94 -1.80
N SER A 186 -20.84 -11.09 -1.92
CA SER A 186 -21.65 -10.38 -2.94
C SER A 186 -21.54 -8.84 -2.85
N SER A 187 -21.03 -8.31 -1.74
CA SER A 187 -20.81 -6.89 -1.45
C SER A 187 -19.34 -6.55 -1.14
N GLY A 188 -18.39 -7.40 -1.54
CA GLY A 188 -16.97 -7.18 -1.27
C GLY A 188 -16.53 -5.80 -1.75
N SER A 189 -15.70 -5.10 -0.97
CA SER A 189 -15.14 -3.83 -1.42
C SER A 189 -13.82 -4.06 -2.13
N LEU A 190 -13.66 -3.44 -3.30
CA LEU A 190 -12.47 -3.47 -4.13
C LEU A 190 -11.88 -2.06 -4.23
N TRP A 191 -10.62 -1.92 -3.81
CA TRP A 191 -9.84 -0.72 -4.01
C TRP A 191 -9.18 -0.74 -5.38
N LYS A 192 -9.24 0.39 -6.09
CA LYS A 192 -8.24 0.72 -7.11
C LYS A 192 -7.10 1.45 -6.40
N ILE A 193 -5.95 0.80 -6.29
CA ILE A 193 -4.77 1.37 -5.65
C ILE A 193 -3.81 1.95 -6.69
N LEU A 194 -3.13 3.03 -6.32
CA LEU A 194 -2.27 3.82 -7.18
C LEU A 194 -0.87 3.92 -6.56
N ASN A 195 0.16 3.77 -7.38
CA ASN A 195 1.53 4.05 -6.99
C ASN A 195 1.73 5.57 -6.89
N THR A 196 2.17 6.06 -5.74
CA THR A 196 2.27 7.51 -5.44
C THR A 196 3.25 8.24 -6.34
N ASN A 197 4.26 7.54 -6.86
CA ASN A 197 5.23 8.08 -7.81
C ASN A 197 4.64 8.20 -9.23
N SER A 198 3.57 7.47 -9.53
CA SER A 198 2.87 7.50 -10.82
C SER A 198 1.61 8.36 -10.80
N LEU A 199 1.30 9.03 -9.68
CA LEU A 199 0.15 9.93 -9.61
C LEU A 199 0.38 11.16 -10.46
N THR A 200 -0.60 11.47 -11.30
CA THR A 200 -0.72 12.79 -11.89
C THR A 200 -1.03 13.80 -10.79
N LYS A 201 -0.13 14.76 -10.61
CA LYS A 201 -0.27 15.85 -9.65
C LYS A 201 -0.30 17.17 -10.43
N THR A 202 -1.15 18.09 -9.99
CA THR A 202 -1.20 19.45 -10.52
C THR A 202 -0.64 20.41 -9.48
N ALA A 203 0.07 21.45 -9.94
CA ALA A 203 0.56 22.50 -9.06
C ALA A 203 -0.60 23.29 -8.44
N LEU A 204 -0.51 23.56 -7.14
CA LEU A 204 -1.35 24.53 -6.45
C LEU A 204 -0.61 25.86 -6.45
N HIS A 205 -1.11 26.80 -7.26
CA HIS A 205 -0.56 28.14 -7.41
C HIS A 205 -1.12 29.06 -6.35
N ARG A 206 -0.29 30.01 -5.89
CA ARG A 206 -0.69 31.17 -5.10
C ARG A 206 -0.50 32.43 -5.93
N TYR A 207 -1.47 33.32 -5.86
CA TYR A 207 -1.42 34.70 -6.32
C TYR A 207 -1.64 35.63 -5.13
N TYR A 208 -1.02 36.80 -5.17
CA TYR A 208 -1.11 37.80 -4.12
C TYR A 208 -1.61 39.13 -4.69
N SER A 209 -2.56 39.75 -3.99
CA SER A 209 -3.03 41.10 -4.30
C SER A 209 -2.35 42.10 -3.38
N GLN A 210 -1.42 42.90 -3.91
CA GLN A 210 -0.79 43.99 -3.13
C GLN A 210 -1.79 45.07 -2.71
N LYS A 211 -2.87 45.23 -3.49
CA LYS A 211 -3.92 46.22 -3.22
C LYS A 211 -4.77 45.85 -2.01
N THR A 212 -5.11 44.58 -1.86
CA THR A 212 -6.03 44.11 -0.81
C THR A 212 -5.33 43.36 0.31
N GLY A 213 -4.21 42.71 0.03
CA GLY A 213 -3.55 41.78 0.95
C GLY A 213 -4.01 40.32 0.80
N ASP A 214 -4.93 40.04 -0.13
CA ASP A 214 -5.52 38.70 -0.29
C ASP A 214 -4.59 37.70 -0.99
N ASN A 215 -4.75 36.43 -0.62
CA ASN A 215 -4.10 35.30 -1.26
C ASN A 215 -5.13 34.44 -2.00
N LEU A 216 -4.90 34.22 -3.29
CA LEU A 216 -5.70 33.33 -4.12
C LEU A 216 -4.93 32.05 -4.45
N TYR A 217 -5.52 30.90 -4.09
CA TYR A 217 -5.00 29.57 -4.40
C TYR A 217 -5.82 28.92 -5.51
N THR A 218 -5.15 28.38 -6.53
CA THR A 218 -5.78 27.76 -7.72
C THR A 218 -4.89 26.72 -8.37
N VAL A 219 -5.48 25.66 -8.94
CA VAL A 219 -4.77 24.71 -9.81
C VAL A 219 -4.72 25.14 -11.28
N LYS A 220 -5.47 26.19 -11.65
CA LYS A 220 -5.47 26.78 -12.98
C LYS A 220 -4.71 28.10 -12.95
N ARG A 221 -3.47 28.11 -13.45
CA ARG A 221 -2.67 29.32 -13.64
C ARG A 221 -3.31 30.21 -14.72
N ASP A 222 -3.53 31.49 -14.41
CA ASP A 222 -4.15 32.47 -15.32
C ASP A 222 -3.68 33.91 -14.97
N ASP A 223 -2.41 34.19 -15.28
CA ASP A 223 -1.75 35.45 -14.89
C ASP A 223 -2.45 36.68 -15.51
N THR A 224 -2.83 36.60 -16.78
CA THR A 224 -3.44 37.71 -17.52
C THR A 224 -4.82 38.09 -16.96
N SER A 225 -5.67 37.10 -16.68
CA SER A 225 -7.02 37.39 -16.18
C SER A 225 -6.96 37.88 -14.73
N LEU A 226 -6.12 37.27 -13.91
CA LEU A 226 -6.00 37.62 -12.48
C LEU A 226 -5.34 39.00 -12.27
N ALA A 227 -4.42 39.42 -13.14
CA ALA A 227 -3.83 40.77 -13.09
C ALA A 227 -4.88 41.89 -13.21
N LYS A 228 -5.95 41.69 -14.00
CA LYS A 228 -7.07 42.65 -14.12
C LYS A 228 -7.81 42.86 -12.80
N TYR A 229 -7.74 41.89 -11.90
CA TYR A 229 -8.32 41.94 -10.56
C TYR A 229 -7.30 42.33 -9.48
N GLY A 230 -6.09 42.74 -9.86
CA GLY A 230 -5.04 43.20 -8.94
C GLY A 230 -4.17 42.08 -8.35
N TYR A 231 -4.30 40.85 -8.83
CA TYR A 231 -3.48 39.72 -8.39
C TYR A 231 -2.22 39.57 -9.23
N SER A 232 -1.08 39.43 -8.58
CA SER A 232 0.18 39.04 -9.21
C SER A 232 0.55 37.61 -8.85
N TYR A 233 1.16 36.89 -9.79
CA TYR A 233 1.64 35.55 -9.53
C TYR A 233 2.73 35.57 -8.46
N ASP A 234 2.65 34.64 -7.51
CA ASP A 234 3.58 34.55 -6.40
C ASP A 234 4.42 33.27 -6.52
N ALA A 235 3.79 32.09 -6.37
CA ALA A 235 4.52 30.83 -6.39
C ALA A 235 3.63 29.62 -6.65
N ILE A 236 4.24 28.48 -6.99
CA ILE A 236 3.67 27.16 -6.69
C ILE A 236 3.88 26.93 -5.19
N ILE A 237 2.84 26.67 -4.41
CA ILE A 237 2.98 26.39 -2.97
C ILE A 237 3.09 24.89 -2.66
N ALA A 238 2.51 24.05 -3.52
CA ALA A 238 2.38 22.61 -3.31
C ALA A 238 1.89 21.91 -4.58
N TYR A 239 1.75 20.59 -4.52
CA TYR A 239 1.12 19.77 -5.55
C TYR A 239 -0.05 18.98 -4.97
N VAL A 240 -1.14 18.89 -5.72
CA VAL A 240 -2.37 18.19 -5.32
C VAL A 240 -2.71 17.11 -6.35
N PRO A 241 -3.47 16.06 -5.98
CA PRO A 241 -4.02 15.14 -6.97
C PRO A 241 -4.79 15.89 -8.08
N SER A 242 -4.56 15.52 -9.33
CA SER A 242 -5.26 16.16 -10.47
C SER A 242 -6.75 15.79 -10.56
N THR A 243 -7.19 14.78 -9.79
CA THR A 243 -8.57 14.30 -9.73
C THR A 243 -8.95 14.04 -8.28
N ASN A 244 -10.27 13.96 -8.01
CA ASN A 244 -10.76 13.49 -6.71
C ASN A 244 -10.29 12.04 -6.48
N LEU A 245 -9.58 11.81 -5.37
CA LEU A 245 -9.14 10.50 -4.93
C LEU A 245 -9.81 10.13 -3.60
N PHE A 246 -9.88 8.82 -3.32
CA PHE A 246 -10.32 8.32 -2.03
C PHE A 246 -9.53 8.99 -0.89
N GLY A 247 -10.25 9.44 0.16
CA GLY A 247 -9.66 10.16 1.28
C GLY A 247 -9.32 11.63 0.99
N THR A 248 -9.70 12.16 -0.19
CA THR A 248 -9.62 13.60 -0.46
C THR A 248 -10.97 14.28 -0.29
N SER A 249 -10.93 15.54 0.16
CA SER A 249 -12.05 16.46 0.17
C SER A 249 -11.75 17.63 -0.77
N ALA A 250 -12.79 18.20 -1.36
CA ALA A 250 -12.67 19.42 -2.12
C ALA A 250 -12.19 20.56 -1.21
N PHE A 251 -11.25 21.35 -1.69
CA PHE A 251 -10.75 22.56 -1.05
C PHE A 251 -11.57 23.73 -1.59
N HIS A 252 -12.64 24.05 -0.88
CA HIS A 252 -13.63 25.05 -1.28
C HIS A 252 -13.11 26.45 -1.04
N ARG A 253 -13.32 27.34 -2.00
CA ARG A 253 -13.07 28.78 -1.86
C ARG A 253 -14.39 29.50 -1.58
N TYR A 254 -14.38 30.35 -0.57
CA TYR A 254 -15.37 31.38 -0.34
C TYR A 254 -14.71 32.76 -0.34
N PHE A 255 -15.45 33.80 -0.72
CA PHE A 255 -14.94 35.17 -0.82
C PHE A 255 -15.83 36.16 -0.09
N LYS A 256 -15.22 37.05 0.69
CA LYS A 256 -15.91 38.12 1.41
C LYS A 256 -15.54 39.47 0.80
N ALA A 257 -16.44 40.02 0.00
CA ALA A 257 -16.20 41.28 -0.72
C ALA A 257 -15.88 42.46 0.22
N ALA A 258 -16.51 42.52 1.40
CA ALA A 258 -16.31 43.61 2.37
C ALA A 258 -14.86 43.73 2.88
N THR A 259 -14.14 42.61 3.00
CA THR A 259 -12.73 42.58 3.43
C THR A 259 -11.78 42.15 2.32
N SER A 260 -12.31 41.86 1.13
CA SER A 260 -11.57 41.26 0.01
C SER A 260 -10.82 39.98 0.38
N ASP A 261 -11.32 39.20 1.34
CA ASP A 261 -10.64 37.99 1.82
C ASP A 261 -11.18 36.71 1.18
N SER A 262 -10.25 35.80 0.86
CA SER A 262 -10.54 34.44 0.39
C SER A 262 -10.34 33.41 1.50
N LEU A 263 -11.45 32.84 1.99
CA LEU A 263 -11.42 31.69 2.88
C LEU A 263 -11.38 30.40 2.05
N TYR A 264 -10.45 29.51 2.38
CA TYR A 264 -10.41 28.17 1.83
C TYR A 264 -10.61 27.08 2.90
N THR A 265 -11.45 26.08 2.61
CA THR A 265 -11.80 25.06 3.61
C THR A 265 -12.07 23.70 2.97
N THR A 266 -11.68 22.62 3.64
CA THR A 266 -12.05 21.25 3.25
C THR A 266 -13.42 20.82 3.77
N THR A 267 -14.04 21.65 4.61
CA THR A 267 -15.41 21.48 5.11
C THR A 267 -16.33 22.48 4.44
N ARG A 268 -17.32 21.99 3.68
CA ARG A 268 -18.33 22.83 3.04
C ARG A 268 -19.48 23.08 4.00
N ASP A 269 -19.70 24.36 4.34
CA ASP A 269 -20.85 24.83 5.12
C ASP A 269 -21.30 26.19 4.57
N ASP A 270 -22.20 26.15 3.59
CA ASP A 270 -22.61 27.36 2.87
C ASP A 270 -23.42 28.31 3.77
N ALA A 271 -24.19 27.78 4.72
CA ALA A 271 -25.03 28.56 5.62
C ALA A 271 -24.19 29.36 6.63
N ALA A 272 -23.27 28.70 7.33
CA ALA A 272 -22.42 29.36 8.32
C ALA A 272 -21.46 30.38 7.67
N ASN A 273 -20.90 30.04 6.52
CA ASN A 273 -20.01 30.94 5.79
C ASN A 273 -20.77 32.17 5.25
N THR A 274 -21.98 31.99 4.71
CA THR A 274 -22.82 33.10 4.25
C THR A 274 -23.21 34.03 5.42
N ALA A 275 -23.59 33.46 6.57
CA ALA A 275 -23.87 34.24 7.78
C ALA A 275 -22.65 35.06 8.25
N SER A 276 -21.44 34.59 7.95
CA SER A 276 -20.17 35.28 8.23
C SER A 276 -19.74 36.28 7.13
N GLY A 277 -20.56 36.43 6.07
CA GLY A 277 -20.33 37.32 4.93
C GLY A 277 -19.47 36.74 3.81
N TYR A 278 -19.21 35.42 3.80
CA TYR A 278 -18.44 34.74 2.77
C TYR A 278 -19.38 34.07 1.75
N ALA A 279 -19.29 34.48 0.49
CA ALA A 279 -20.02 33.87 -0.62
C ALA A 279 -19.20 32.71 -1.22
N TYR A 280 -19.85 31.58 -1.50
CA TYR A 280 -19.20 30.45 -2.17
C TYR A 280 -18.70 30.85 -3.56
N SER A 281 -17.48 30.43 -3.91
CA SER A 281 -16.85 30.76 -5.17
C SER A 281 -16.64 29.51 -6.04
N SER A 282 -15.81 28.56 -5.57
CA SER A 282 -15.41 27.42 -6.41
C SER A 282 -14.74 26.31 -5.59
N ILE A 283 -14.44 25.19 -6.25
CA ILE A 283 -13.44 24.22 -5.77
C ILE A 283 -12.08 24.65 -6.30
N ALA A 284 -11.11 24.84 -5.41
CA ALA A 284 -9.75 25.25 -5.74
C ALA A 284 -8.82 24.06 -6.01
N ALA A 285 -9.02 22.95 -5.29
CA ALA A 285 -8.21 21.73 -5.36
C ALA A 285 -8.92 20.56 -4.65
N TYR A 286 -8.26 19.40 -4.59
CA TYR A 286 -8.60 18.29 -3.69
C TYR A 286 -7.43 18.05 -2.72
N LEU A 287 -7.71 18.01 -1.42
CA LEU A 287 -6.72 17.76 -0.36
C LEU A 287 -7.04 16.47 0.37
N TYR A 288 -6.03 15.71 0.78
CA TYR A 288 -6.25 14.58 1.66
C TYR A 288 -6.71 15.05 3.03
N THR A 289 -7.71 14.39 3.61
CA THR A 289 -8.22 14.71 4.95
C THR A 289 -7.35 14.13 6.07
N ALA A 290 -6.48 13.17 5.74
CA ALA A 290 -5.52 12.57 6.64
C ALA A 290 -4.15 12.43 5.96
N LYS A 291 -3.08 12.31 6.76
CA LYS A 291 -1.72 12.15 6.24
C LYS A 291 -1.60 10.84 5.45
N VAL A 292 -1.24 10.95 4.18
CA VAL A 292 -0.84 9.82 3.32
C VAL A 292 0.67 9.81 3.10
N THR A 293 1.22 8.67 2.68
CA THR A 293 2.66 8.53 2.38
C THR A 293 3.14 9.61 1.42
N GLY A 294 4.20 10.34 1.80
CA GLY A 294 4.78 11.42 1.01
C GLY A 294 4.02 12.75 1.03
N SER A 295 2.91 12.85 1.78
CA SER A 295 2.19 14.12 1.94
C SER A 295 2.69 14.93 3.13
N VAL A 296 2.52 16.24 3.03
CA VAL A 296 2.81 17.25 4.05
C VAL A 296 1.52 18.04 4.38
N PRO A 297 1.39 18.57 5.61
CA PRO A 297 0.23 19.38 5.98
C PRO A 297 0.18 20.72 5.24
N LEU A 298 -1.03 21.18 4.94
CA LEU A 298 -1.33 22.55 4.58
C LEU A 298 -1.89 23.25 5.81
N HIS A 299 -1.15 24.21 6.35
CA HIS A 299 -1.54 24.97 7.53
C HIS A 299 -2.32 26.22 7.14
N ARG A 300 -3.41 26.49 7.86
CA ARG A 300 -4.20 27.72 7.77
C ARG A 300 -3.85 28.67 8.91
N TYR A 301 -3.68 29.93 8.56
CA TYR A 301 -3.47 31.02 9.52
C TYR A 301 -4.42 32.18 9.22
N TRP A 302 -4.76 32.93 10.25
CA TRP A 302 -5.62 34.11 10.20
C TRP A 302 -4.88 35.33 10.76
N ASN A 303 -4.92 36.46 10.06
CA ASN A 303 -4.40 37.72 10.58
C ASN A 303 -5.56 38.66 10.98
N PRO A 304 -5.77 38.92 12.28
CA PRO A 304 -6.89 39.71 12.76
C PRO A 304 -6.76 41.21 12.45
N THR A 305 -5.57 41.69 12.08
CA THR A 305 -5.32 43.09 11.75
C THR A 305 -5.69 43.40 10.31
N ASN A 306 -5.21 42.61 9.35
CA ASN A 306 -5.51 42.81 7.93
C ASN A 306 -6.75 42.04 7.45
N LYS A 307 -7.31 41.15 8.29
CA LYS A 307 -8.50 40.33 7.99
C LYS A 307 -8.30 39.33 6.85
N HIS A 308 -7.10 38.78 6.69
CA HIS A 308 -6.79 37.81 5.65
C HIS A 308 -6.35 36.43 6.16
N HIS A 309 -6.64 35.41 5.35
CA HIS A 309 -6.11 34.05 5.53
C HIS A 309 -4.82 33.80 4.75
N LEU A 310 -3.97 32.93 5.30
CA LEU A 310 -2.76 32.41 4.67
C LEU A 310 -2.75 30.88 4.74
N TYR A 311 -2.40 30.24 3.63
CA TYR A 311 -2.23 28.79 3.52
C TYR A 311 -0.80 28.47 3.09
N THR A 312 -0.12 27.67 3.89
CA THR A 312 1.30 27.37 3.68
C THR A 312 1.65 25.97 4.17
N THR A 313 2.62 25.34 3.54
CA THR A 313 3.19 24.06 3.99
C THR A 313 4.23 24.24 5.10
N GLN A 314 4.62 25.48 5.40
CA GLN A 314 5.52 25.79 6.51
C GLN A 314 4.76 25.96 7.81
N TYR A 315 5.24 25.31 8.86
CA TYR A 315 4.69 25.45 10.20
C TYR A 315 5.41 26.57 10.98
N PHE A 316 4.63 27.47 11.57
CA PHE A 316 5.08 28.59 12.39
C PHE A 316 4.39 28.51 13.76
N THR A 317 5.09 28.01 14.77
CA THR A 317 4.53 27.74 16.11
C THR A 317 3.87 28.96 16.74
N ASN A 318 4.46 30.15 16.59
CA ASN A 318 3.96 31.40 17.16
C ASN A 318 3.25 32.29 16.11
N GLY A 319 2.91 31.72 14.95
CA GLY A 319 2.50 32.51 13.80
C GLY A 319 3.66 33.22 13.09
N ALA A 320 3.33 34.00 12.06
CA ALA A 320 4.30 34.78 11.28
C ALA A 320 3.65 36.06 10.74
N TYR A 321 4.33 37.20 10.84
CA TYR A 321 3.85 38.48 10.27
C TYR A 321 2.40 38.86 10.64
N GLY A 322 2.01 38.64 11.91
CA GLY A 322 0.66 38.90 12.42
C GLY A 322 -0.38 37.82 12.09
N PHE A 323 -0.02 36.79 11.32
CA PHE A 323 -0.87 35.62 11.08
C PHE A 323 -0.77 34.64 12.25
N GLN A 324 -1.91 34.33 12.85
CA GLN A 324 -2.07 33.39 13.96
C GLN A 324 -2.47 32.01 13.42
N TYR A 325 -1.90 30.95 13.98
CA TYR A 325 -2.19 29.59 13.56
C TYR A 325 -3.63 29.19 13.91
N GLU A 326 -4.34 28.57 12.97
CA GLU A 326 -5.67 28.04 13.20
C GLU A 326 -5.68 26.51 13.23
N LYS A 327 -5.30 25.86 12.12
CA LYS A 327 -5.36 24.40 11.98
C LYS A 327 -4.56 23.87 10.79
N ILE A 328 -4.48 22.54 10.69
CA ILE A 328 -4.18 21.85 9.43
C ILE A 328 -5.49 21.79 8.64
N GLU A 329 -5.48 22.33 7.43
CA GLU A 329 -6.65 22.34 6.55
C GLU A 329 -6.78 21.03 5.75
N GLY A 330 -5.65 20.40 5.46
CA GLY A 330 -5.57 19.12 4.77
C GLY A 330 -4.12 18.74 4.49
N TYR A 331 -3.91 17.68 3.70
CA TYR A 331 -2.59 17.20 3.30
C TYR A 331 -2.46 17.18 1.78
N LEU A 332 -1.26 17.47 1.31
CA LEU A 332 -0.91 17.57 -0.11
C LEU A 332 0.56 17.18 -0.32
N TYR A 333 1.05 17.18 -1.54
CA TYR A 333 2.45 16.85 -1.83
C TYR A 333 3.33 18.10 -1.81
N SER A 334 4.51 17.99 -1.21
CA SER A 334 5.51 19.06 -1.25
C SER A 334 5.96 19.35 -2.68
N LYS A 335 6.62 20.49 -2.87
CA LYS A 335 7.35 20.76 -4.11
C LYS A 335 8.44 19.67 -4.28
N PRO A 336 8.66 19.15 -5.51
CA PRO A 336 9.76 18.25 -5.80
C PRO A 336 11.12 18.79 -5.38
#